data_AF-A0A529YSB4-F1
#
_entry.id   AF-A0A529YSB4-F1
#
_cell.length_a   1.000
_cell.length_b   1.000
_cell.length_c   1.000
_cell.angle_alpha   90.00
_cell.angle_beta   90.00
_cell.angle_gamma   90.00
#
_symmetry.space_group_name_H-M   'P 1'
#
loop_
_entity.id
_entity.type
_entity.pdbx_description
1 polymer ?
#
loop_
_entity_poly.entity_id
_entity_poly.type
_entity_poly.pdbx_seq_one_letter_code
_entity_poly.pdbx_strand_id
1 'polypeptide(L)' 'AVNPYKDARMGPETFAASFPQWQRLEALRDPAFMSSFWARTAMRSEIGQGTAEAAE' A
#
# COMPACT_ATOMS: atom_id res chain seq x y z
N ALA A 1 -0.43 -10.67 7.17
CA ALA A 1 0.24 -9.46 6.65
C ALA A 1 1.73 -9.53 6.99
N VAL A 2 2.60 -9.15 6.05
CA VAL A 2 4.05 -8.99 6.31
C VAL A 2 4.26 -7.61 6.94
N ASN A 3 5.08 -7.53 8.00
CA ASN A 3 5.36 -6.26 8.67
C ASN A 3 6.45 -5.47 7.90
N PRO A 4 6.15 -4.28 7.36
CA PRO A 4 7.11 -3.47 6.61
C PRO A 4 8.37 -3.11 7.41
N TYR A 5 8.25 -2.94 8.73
CA TYR A 5 9.41 -2.63 9.58
C TYR A 5 10.43 -3.78 9.60
N LYS A 6 9.97 -5.02 9.43
CA LYS A 6 10.83 -6.22 9.45
C LYS A 6 11.34 -6.61 8.06
N ASP A 7 10.86 -5.95 7.01
CA ASP A 7 11.28 -6.19 5.64
C ASP A 7 11.53 -4.87 4.91
N ALA A 8 12.80 -4.43 4.94
CA ALA A 8 13.24 -3.19 4.29
C ALA A 8 13.06 -3.22 2.76
N ARG A 9 12.93 -4.40 2.15
CA ARG A 9 12.84 -4.59 0.70
C ARG A 9 11.45 -4.99 0.23
N MET A 10 10.43 -4.85 1.08
CA MET A 10 9.04 -5.12 0.72
C MET A 10 8.71 -4.49 -0.65
N GLY A 11 8.24 -5.36 -1.55
CA GLY A 11 7.79 -4.97 -2.88
C GLY A 11 6.32 -4.53 -2.90
N PRO A 12 5.87 -3.90 -4.00
CA PRO A 12 4.50 -3.43 -4.17
C PRO A 12 3.47 -4.56 -4.05
N GLU A 13 3.67 -5.68 -4.73
CA GLU A 13 2.75 -6.84 -4.70
C GLU A 13 2.51 -7.37 -3.28
N THR A 14 3.59 -7.55 -2.52
CA THR A 14 3.56 -8.05 -1.14
C THR A 14 2.87 -7.05 -0.21
N PHE A 15 3.09 -5.75 -0.45
CA PHE A 15 2.43 -4.69 0.31
C PHE A 15 0.92 -4.67 0.03
N ALA A 16 0.50 -4.67 -1.24
CA ALA A 16 -0.91 -4.67 -1.62
C ALA A 16 -1.66 -5.90 -1.08
N ALA A 17 -1.05 -7.09 -1.19
CA ALA A 17 -1.63 -8.32 -0.63
C ALA A 17 -1.68 -8.32 0.91
N SER A 18 -0.72 -7.67 1.57
CA SER A 18 -0.70 -7.59 3.05
C SER A 18 -1.67 -6.55 3.61
N PHE A 19 -2.00 -5.51 2.82
CA PHE A 19 -2.79 -4.36 3.25
C PHE A 19 -3.87 -4.03 2.21
N PRO A 20 -4.89 -4.88 2.00
CA PRO A 20 -5.84 -4.74 0.89
C PRO A 20 -6.67 -3.44 0.87
N GLN A 21 -6.71 -2.70 1.99
CA GLN A 21 -7.42 -1.41 2.11
C GLN A 21 -6.46 -0.20 2.06
N TRP A 22 -5.21 -0.38 1.64
CA TRP A 22 -4.18 0.68 1.64
C TRP A 22 -4.60 1.93 0.84
N GLN A 23 -5.46 1.79 -0.16
CA GLN A 23 -5.98 2.90 -0.97
C GLN A 23 -6.81 3.89 -0.13
N ARG A 24 -7.45 3.43 0.96
CA ARG A 24 -8.18 4.31 1.88
C ARG A 24 -7.23 5.27 2.60
N LEU A 25 -6.04 4.79 2.95
CA LEU A 25 -5.00 5.63 3.53
C LEU A 25 -4.41 6.57 2.48
N GLU A 26 -4.21 6.10 1.25
CA GLU A 26 -3.76 6.97 0.16
C GLU A 26 -4.71 8.14 -0.09
N ALA A 27 -6.02 7.91 -0.05
CA ALA A 27 -7.02 8.96 -0.21
C ALA A 27 -6.97 10.05 0.88
N LEU A 28 -6.37 9.76 2.04
CA LEU A 28 -6.20 10.69 3.16
C LEU A 28 -4.78 11.27 3.24
N ARG A 29 -3.83 10.78 2.43
CA ARG A 29 -2.44 11.22 2.47
C ARG A 29 -2.33 12.64 1.94
N ASP A 30 -1.57 13.47 2.64
CA ASP A 30 -1.15 14.78 2.13
C ASP A 30 -0.24 14.58 0.89
N PRO A 31 -0.59 15.12 -0.29
CA PRO A 31 0.23 15.02 -1.49
C PRO A 31 1.68 15.49 -1.31
N ALA A 32 1.93 16.47 -0.42
CA ALA A 32 3.26 16.97 -0.11
C ALA A 32 4.12 15.98 0.69
N PHE A 33 3.50 15.00 1.35
CA PHE A 33 4.20 13.95 2.11
C PHE A 33 4.29 12.66 1.30
N MET A 34 5.50 12.33 0.84
CA MET A 34 5.79 11.09 0.11
C MET A 34 7.08 10.46 0.66
N SER A 35 6.97 9.28 1.28
CA SER A 35 8.14 8.54 1.73
C SER A 35 8.69 7.64 0.63
N SER A 36 9.99 7.31 0.68
CA SER A 36 10.61 6.38 -0.27
C SER A 36 10.03 4.96 -0.19
N PHE A 37 9.50 4.57 0.98
CA PHE A 37 8.73 3.35 1.13
C PHE A 37 7.43 3.44 0.31
N TRP A 38 6.65 4.49 0.51
CA TRP A 38 5.36 4.69 -0.14
C TRP A 38 5.48 4.78 -1.67
N ALA A 39 6.51 5.47 -2.16
CA ALA A 39 6.83 5.55 -3.58
C ALA A 39 7.18 4.18 -4.21
N ARG A 40 7.77 3.26 -3.43
CA ARG A 40 8.17 1.94 -3.93
C ARG A 40 7.06 0.91 -3.82
N THR A 41 6.17 1.03 -2.84
CA THR A 41 5.10 0.08 -2.58
C THR A 41 3.78 0.57 -3.16
N ALA A 42 3.08 1.43 -2.43
CA ALA A 42 1.75 1.94 -2.78
C ALA A 42 1.70 2.56 -4.19
N MET A 43 2.72 3.33 -4.58
CA MET A 43 2.75 4.01 -5.89
C MET A 43 3.19 3.14 -7.06
N ARG A 44 3.71 1.92 -6.81
CA ARG A 44 4.22 1.02 -7.86
C ARG A 44 3.44 -0.28 -7.99
N SER A 45 2.48 -0.53 -7.10
CA SER A 45 1.47 -1.57 -7.30
C SER A 45 0.52 -1.09 -8.39
N GLU A 46 0.36 -1.90 -9.43
CA GLU A 46 -0.39 -1.52 -10.62
C GLU A 46 -1.81 -1.06 -10.27
N ILE A 47 -2.20 0.07 -10.85
CA ILE A 47 -3.47 0.75 -10.61
C ILE A 47 -4.61 -0.16 -11.08
N GLY A 48 -5.39 -0.71 -10.15
CA GLY A 48 -6.65 -1.42 -10.41
C GLY A 48 -6.57 -2.91 -10.11
N GLN A 49 -7.12 -3.36 -8.98
CA GLN A 49 -8.43 -4.01 -9.02
C GLN A 49 -9.34 -3.45 -7.91
N GLY A 50 -10.46 -2.86 -8.32
CA GLY A 50 -11.53 -2.47 -7.41
C GLY A 50 -12.27 -3.70 -6.90
N THR A 51 -12.27 -3.91 -5.59
CA THR A 51 -13.36 -4.46 -4.77
C THR A 51 -12.83 -4.56 -3.34
N ALA A 52 -12.93 -3.48 -2.57
CA ALA A 52 -12.86 -3.58 -1.11
C ALA A 52 -14.30 -3.69 -0.58
N GLU A 53 -14.98 -4.76 -0.98
CA GLU A 53 -16.04 -5.37 -0.18
C GLU A 53 -15.39 -6.39 0.76
N ALA A 54 -16.03 -6.62 1.91
CA ALA A 54 -15.58 -7.46 3.02
C ALA A 54 -14.55 -6.81 3.96
N ALA A 55 -15.08 -5.93 4.82
CA ALA A 55 -14.63 -5.88 6.21
C ALA A 55 -15.36 -6.99 6.98
N GLU A 56 -14.59 -7.87 7.63
CA GLU A 56 -14.93 -8.49 8.92
C GLU A 56 -13.67 -8.47 9.78
#